data_AF-A0A4Q4CKH6-F1
#
_entry.id   AF-A0A4Q4CKH6-F1
#
_cell.length_a   1.000
_cell.length_b   1.000
_cell.length_c   1.000
_cell.angle_alpha   90.00
_cell.angle_beta   90.00
_cell.angle_gamma   90.00
#
_symmetry.space_group_name_H-M   'P 1'
#
loop_
_entity.id
_entity.type
_entity.pdbx_description
1 polymer ?
#
loop_
_entity_poly.entity_id
_entity_poly.type
_entity_poly.pdbx_seq_one_letter_code
_entity_poly.pdbx_strand_id
1 'polypeptide(L)'
;MLLIDGADPEKFTDDEWKQAVERLTKAKKAGQFRSFTGNDYVQDLASGNVLACEAWSGDIANAGDENLVWVPPEEGIMIWADNMMVPNLATHQANAEQWINYYYEPEVAAKLADYNSYICPVKGAQEAMEKVNPDNVENELIFPTEKTLSLTHRFMALDEAKARTYEKDYTDVQRA
;
A
#
# COMPACT_ATOMS: atom_id res chain seq x y z
N MET A 1 -9.61 -7.17 -6.58
CA MET A 1 -10.82 -7.84 -7.15
C MET A 1 -11.88 -6.86 -7.62
N LEU A 2 -12.28 -5.85 -6.83
CA LEU A 2 -13.27 -4.84 -7.25
C LEU A 2 -12.96 -4.21 -8.63
N LEU A 3 -11.72 -3.73 -8.83
CA LEU A 3 -11.27 -3.15 -10.10
C LEU A 3 -11.37 -4.13 -11.28
N ILE A 4 -11.02 -5.40 -11.06
CA ILE A 4 -11.11 -6.47 -12.08
C ILE A 4 -12.58 -6.70 -12.49
N ASP A 5 -13.51 -6.53 -11.56
CA ASP A 5 -14.96 -6.62 -11.81
C ASP A 5 -15.57 -5.31 -12.35
N GLY A 6 -14.75 -4.27 -12.56
CA GLY A 6 -15.17 -2.96 -13.06
C GLY A 6 -15.86 -2.06 -12.02
N ALA A 7 -15.85 -2.46 -10.74
CA ALA A 7 -16.37 -1.65 -9.66
C ALA A 7 -15.38 -0.53 -9.28
N ASP A 8 -15.92 0.63 -8.89
CA ASP A 8 -15.13 1.76 -8.40
C ASP A 8 -14.82 1.59 -6.90
N PRO A 9 -13.55 1.43 -6.48
CA PRO A 9 -13.18 1.25 -5.08
C PRO A 9 -13.57 2.43 -4.16
N GLU A 10 -13.82 3.62 -4.72
CA GLU A 10 -14.25 4.80 -3.95
C GLU A 10 -15.76 4.85 -3.70
N LYS A 11 -16.57 3.98 -4.34
CA LYS A 11 -18.05 4.06 -4.24
C LYS A 11 -18.82 2.77 -4.58
N PHE A 12 -18.26 1.61 -4.28
CA PHE A 12 -18.91 0.34 -4.58
C PHE A 12 -20.08 0.02 -3.64
N THR A 13 -20.96 -0.86 -4.10
CA THR A 13 -22.13 -1.39 -3.40
C THR A 13 -21.82 -2.71 -2.71
N ASP A 14 -22.67 -3.12 -1.76
CA ASP A 14 -22.52 -4.42 -1.08
C ASP A 14 -22.61 -5.61 -2.06
N ASP A 15 -23.30 -5.46 -3.19
CA ASP A 15 -23.40 -6.51 -4.21
C ASP A 15 -22.12 -6.60 -5.05
N GLU A 16 -21.51 -5.47 -5.41
CA GLU A 16 -20.18 -5.44 -6.05
C GLU A 16 -19.10 -6.03 -5.12
N TRP A 17 -19.17 -5.75 -3.82
CA TRP A 17 -18.31 -6.40 -2.82
C TRP A 17 -18.48 -7.92 -2.83
N LYS A 18 -19.72 -8.42 -2.72
CA LYS A 18 -19.99 -9.86 -2.74
C LYS A 18 -19.49 -10.53 -4.01
N GLN A 19 -19.66 -9.88 -5.17
CA GLN A 19 -19.14 -10.38 -6.44
C GLN A 19 -17.61 -10.52 -6.41
N ALA A 20 -16.92 -9.50 -5.92
CA ALA A 20 -15.46 -9.52 -5.78
C ALA A 20 -14.97 -10.62 -4.81
N VAL A 21 -15.66 -10.80 -3.67
CA VAL A 21 -15.39 -11.88 -2.70
C VAL A 21 -15.65 -13.26 -3.30
N GLU A 22 -16.74 -13.43 -4.05
CA GLU A 22 -17.08 -14.69 -4.70
C GLU A 22 -16.03 -15.06 -5.75
N ARG A 23 -15.55 -14.09 -6.53
CA ARG A 23 -14.43 -14.28 -7.47
C ARG A 23 -13.18 -14.75 -6.73
N LEU A 24 -12.79 -14.06 -5.66
CA LEU A 24 -11.61 -14.43 -4.88
C LEU A 24 -11.74 -15.85 -4.30
N THR A 25 -12.94 -16.19 -3.79
CA THR A 25 -13.25 -17.53 -3.27
C THR A 25 -13.11 -18.61 -4.33
N LYS A 26 -13.64 -18.36 -5.54
CA LYS A 26 -13.50 -19.28 -6.68
C LYS A 26 -12.04 -19.49 -7.07
N ALA A 27 -11.25 -18.41 -7.15
CA ALA A 27 -9.82 -18.48 -7.43
C ALA A 27 -9.06 -19.27 -6.34
N LYS A 28 -9.39 -19.07 -5.06
CA LYS A 28 -8.81 -19.85 -3.96
C LYS A 28 -9.13 -21.33 -4.04
N LYS A 29 -10.41 -21.68 -4.23
CA LYS A 29 -10.84 -23.09 -4.37
C LYS A 29 -10.28 -23.76 -5.61
N ALA A 30 -9.99 -23.00 -6.66
CA ALA A 30 -9.30 -23.49 -7.85
C ALA A 30 -7.79 -23.72 -7.62
N GLY A 31 -7.25 -23.43 -6.43
CA GLY A 31 -5.85 -23.65 -6.08
C GLY A 31 -4.90 -22.57 -6.61
N GLN A 32 -5.40 -21.39 -7.00
CA GLN A 32 -4.55 -20.33 -7.57
C GLN A 32 -3.65 -19.65 -6.54
N PHE A 33 -4.01 -19.69 -5.25
CA PHE A 33 -3.24 -19.07 -4.17
C PHE A 33 -2.55 -20.11 -3.29
N ARG A 34 -1.21 -20.02 -3.21
CA ARG A 34 -0.39 -20.80 -2.27
C ARG A 34 -0.72 -20.45 -0.82
N SER A 35 -0.76 -19.17 -0.50
CA SER A 35 -0.97 -18.64 0.86
C SER A 35 -1.61 -17.26 0.82
N PHE A 36 -2.18 -16.85 1.94
CA PHE A 36 -2.48 -15.45 2.25
C PHE A 36 -1.55 -15.07 3.40
N THR A 37 -0.75 -14.03 3.21
CA THR A 37 0.25 -13.58 4.19
C THR A 37 0.01 -12.11 4.53
N GLY A 38 0.63 -11.65 5.62
CA GLY A 38 0.90 -10.22 5.80
C GLY A 38 2.09 -9.82 4.92
N ASN A 39 3.09 -9.18 5.50
CA ASN A 39 4.25 -8.66 4.78
C ASN A 39 5.38 -9.69 4.56
N ASP A 40 5.13 -10.97 4.80
CA ASP A 40 6.16 -12.03 4.74
C ASP A 40 6.34 -12.67 3.35
N TYR A 41 6.04 -11.94 2.26
CA TYR A 41 6.04 -12.47 0.89
C TYR A 41 7.40 -12.35 0.16
N VAL A 42 8.26 -11.40 0.55
CA VAL A 42 9.52 -11.12 -0.17
C VAL A 42 10.46 -12.33 -0.18
N GLN A 43 10.56 -13.07 0.93
CA GLN A 43 11.39 -14.27 1.01
C GLN A 43 10.85 -15.42 0.13
N ASP A 44 9.53 -15.54 0.03
CA ASP A 44 8.90 -16.55 -0.84
C ASP A 44 9.09 -16.21 -2.33
N LEU A 45 9.10 -14.92 -2.69
CA LEU A 45 9.46 -14.48 -4.04
C LEU A 45 10.93 -14.77 -4.35
N ALA A 46 11.85 -14.33 -3.49
CA ALA A 46 13.29 -14.48 -3.70
C ALA A 46 13.75 -15.95 -3.77
N SER A 47 13.08 -16.84 -3.03
CA SER A 47 13.36 -18.28 -3.06
C SER A 47 12.67 -19.03 -4.20
N GLY A 48 11.83 -18.36 -5.00
CA GLY A 48 11.06 -18.98 -6.08
C GLY A 48 9.90 -19.87 -5.59
N ASN A 49 9.48 -19.73 -4.33
CA ASN A 49 8.33 -20.45 -3.79
C ASN A 49 7.00 -19.95 -4.38
N VAL A 50 6.91 -18.68 -4.76
CA VAL A 50 5.76 -18.10 -5.46
C VAL A 50 6.22 -17.38 -6.71
N LEU A 51 5.39 -17.41 -7.76
CA LEU A 51 5.68 -16.76 -9.04
C LEU A 51 5.38 -15.25 -9.01
N ALA A 52 4.35 -14.86 -8.26
CA ALA A 52 3.88 -13.49 -8.11
C ALA A 52 3.09 -13.37 -6.80
N CYS A 53 3.00 -12.16 -6.27
CA CYS A 53 2.12 -11.82 -5.16
C CYS A 53 1.60 -10.39 -5.29
N GLU A 54 0.55 -10.06 -4.54
CA GLU A 54 0.23 -8.68 -4.22
C GLU A 54 1.27 -8.18 -3.21
N ALA A 55 1.87 -7.02 -3.46
CA ALA A 55 2.98 -6.50 -2.68
C ALA A 55 2.85 -5.00 -2.49
N TRP A 56 3.53 -4.48 -1.47
CA TRP A 56 3.74 -3.05 -1.29
C TRP A 56 4.92 -2.59 -2.15
N SER A 57 4.79 -1.45 -2.81
CA SER A 57 5.80 -0.94 -3.74
C SER A 57 7.15 -0.72 -3.05
N GLY A 58 7.15 -0.16 -1.84
CA GLY A 58 8.37 0.09 -1.07
C GLY A 58 9.08 -1.20 -0.65
N ASP A 59 8.35 -2.26 -0.30
CA ASP A 59 8.95 -3.55 0.06
C ASP A 59 9.72 -4.17 -1.11
N ILE A 60 9.17 -4.07 -2.33
CA ILE A 60 9.85 -4.53 -3.55
C ILE A 60 11.03 -3.64 -3.90
N ALA A 61 10.88 -2.31 -3.78
CA ALA A 61 11.97 -1.37 -4.03
C ALA A 61 13.18 -1.59 -3.08
N ASN A 62 12.92 -1.91 -1.81
CA ASN A 62 13.96 -2.16 -0.81
C ASN A 62 14.50 -3.60 -0.81
N ALA A 63 13.90 -4.52 -1.56
CA ALA A 63 14.33 -5.92 -1.56
C ALA A 63 15.76 -6.09 -2.10
N GLY A 64 16.23 -5.16 -2.95
CA GLY A 64 17.59 -5.19 -3.50
C GLY A 64 17.87 -6.40 -4.41
N ASP A 65 16.82 -7.07 -4.90
CA ASP A 65 16.91 -8.22 -5.78
C ASP A 65 16.46 -7.81 -7.19
N GLU A 66 17.41 -7.77 -8.13
CA GLU A 66 17.18 -7.40 -9.53
C GLU A 66 16.22 -8.35 -10.27
N ASN A 67 15.92 -9.52 -9.70
CA ASN A 67 14.95 -10.47 -10.26
C ASN A 67 13.51 -10.15 -9.84
N LEU A 68 13.31 -9.24 -8.87
CA LEU A 68 11.98 -8.79 -8.47
C LEU A 68 11.59 -7.56 -9.27
N VAL A 69 10.44 -7.66 -9.93
CA VAL A 69 9.92 -6.59 -10.78
C VAL A 69 8.55 -6.16 -10.27
N TRP A 70 8.39 -4.86 -10.06
CA TRP A 70 7.08 -4.26 -9.78
C TRP A 70 6.27 -4.18 -11.08
N VAL A 71 5.09 -4.78 -11.09
CA VAL A 71 4.18 -4.78 -12.25
C VAL A 71 2.84 -4.17 -11.85
N PRO A 72 2.60 -2.88 -12.18
CA PRO A 72 1.29 -2.27 -11.99
C PRO A 72 0.22 -2.98 -12.84
N PRO A 73 -0.93 -3.38 -12.28
CA PRO A 73 -2.05 -3.92 -13.05
C PRO A 73 -2.64 -2.89 -14.02
N GLU A 74 -3.18 -3.36 -15.15
CA GLU A 74 -3.81 -2.50 -16.17
C GLU A 74 -5.08 -1.82 -15.65
N GLU A 75 -5.77 -2.44 -14.70
CA GLU A 75 -6.97 -1.93 -14.05
C GLU A 75 -6.68 -0.84 -13.01
N GLY A 76 -5.40 -0.55 -12.73
CA GLY A 76 -4.96 0.45 -11.75
C GLY A 76 -4.41 -0.15 -10.46
N ILE A 77 -3.92 0.73 -9.58
CA ILE A 77 -3.33 0.38 -8.29
C ILE A 77 -4.08 1.06 -7.14
N MET A 78 -4.06 0.47 -5.95
CA MET A 78 -4.57 1.13 -4.75
C MET A 78 -3.54 2.11 -4.19
N ILE A 79 -3.96 3.31 -3.80
CA ILE A 79 -3.15 4.24 -3.00
C ILE A 79 -3.67 4.29 -1.57
N TRP A 80 -2.73 4.37 -0.64
CA TRP A 80 -2.96 4.34 0.80
C TRP A 80 -2.01 5.33 1.47
N ALA A 81 -2.35 5.68 2.71
CA ALA A 81 -1.54 6.57 3.52
C ALA A 81 -1.56 6.10 4.98
N ASP A 82 -0.38 5.98 5.56
CA ASP A 82 -0.24 5.83 7.01
C ASP A 82 -0.25 7.21 7.66
N ASN A 83 -1.07 7.34 8.71
CA ASN A 83 -1.32 8.62 9.35
C ASN A 83 -0.84 8.58 10.81
N MET A 84 -0.02 9.57 11.20
CA MET A 84 0.32 9.78 12.61
C MET A 84 -0.88 10.41 13.32
N MET A 85 -1.32 9.77 14.41
CA MET A 85 -2.43 10.26 15.25
C MET A 85 -1.98 10.34 16.71
N VAL A 86 -2.42 11.37 17.42
CA VAL A 86 -2.21 11.49 18.87
C VAL A 86 -3.48 11.02 19.60
N PRO A 87 -3.42 9.95 20.41
CA PRO A 87 -4.57 9.50 21.19
C PRO A 87 -5.05 10.59 22.16
N ASN A 88 -6.36 10.70 22.35
CA ASN A 88 -6.97 11.73 23.20
C ASN A 88 -6.60 11.65 24.69
N LEU A 89 -6.06 10.51 25.15
CA LEU A 89 -5.60 10.29 26.52
C LEU A 89 -4.06 10.26 26.62
N ALA A 90 -3.34 10.76 25.61
CA ALA A 90 -1.88 10.81 25.63
C ALA A 90 -1.36 11.75 26.74
N THR A 91 -0.51 11.23 27.63
CA THR A 91 0.10 12.02 28.72
C THR A 91 1.26 12.90 28.26
N HIS A 92 1.74 12.72 27.03
CA HIS A 92 2.86 13.44 26.43
C HIS A 92 2.52 14.03 25.04
N GLN A 93 1.30 14.57 24.90
CA GLN A 93 0.80 15.12 23.63
C GLN A 93 1.78 16.12 22.97
N ALA A 94 2.30 17.08 23.74
CA ALA A 94 3.22 18.10 23.19
C ALA A 94 4.50 17.50 22.59
N ASN A 95 5.01 16.40 23.15
CA ASN A 95 6.18 15.72 22.61
C ASN A 95 5.84 14.98 21.30
N ALA A 96 4.66 14.35 21.24
CA ALA A 96 4.18 13.68 20.03
C ALA A 96 3.98 14.69 18.89
N GLU A 97 3.40 15.86 19.18
CA GLU A 97 3.23 16.94 18.20
C GLU A 97 4.58 17.49 17.72
N GLN A 98 5.56 17.67 18.61
CA GLN A 98 6.91 18.07 18.21
C GLN A 98 7.59 17.03 17.31
N TRP A 99 7.41 15.73 17.60
CA TRP A 99 7.93 14.66 16.76
C TRP A 99 7.29 14.64 15.37
N ILE A 100 5.95 14.82 15.31
CA ILE A 100 5.23 14.93 14.03
C ILE A 100 5.74 16.13 13.25
N ASN A 101 5.93 17.29 13.88
CA ASN A 101 6.48 18.48 13.22
C ASN A 101 7.89 18.23 12.66
N TYR A 102 8.77 17.58 13.43
CA TYR A 102 10.12 17.24 12.98
C TYR A 102 10.10 16.33 11.75
N TYR A 103 9.22 15.32 11.71
CA TYR A 103 9.07 14.46 10.53
C TYR A 103 8.69 15.26 9.26
N TYR A 104 7.87 16.30 9.40
CA TYR A 104 7.43 17.13 8.29
C TYR A 104 8.47 18.17 7.83
N GLU A 105 9.66 18.22 8.44
CA GLU A 105 10.77 18.97 7.88
C GLU A 105 11.26 18.29 6.57
N PRO A 106 11.38 18.99 5.43
CA PRO A 106 11.67 18.37 4.13
C PRO A 106 12.91 17.46 4.09
N GLU A 107 13.99 17.85 4.77
CA GLU A 107 15.22 17.04 4.83
C GLU A 107 15.03 15.76 5.63
N VAL A 108 14.23 15.80 6.70
CA VAL A 108 13.91 14.64 7.53
C VAL A 108 13.01 13.68 6.77
N ALA A 109 11.99 14.22 6.12
CA ALA A 109 11.08 13.46 5.27
C ALA A 109 11.82 12.79 4.10
N ALA A 110 12.75 13.50 3.45
CA ALA A 110 13.59 12.96 2.38
C ALA A 110 14.49 11.81 2.88
N LYS A 111 15.13 11.95 4.05
CA LYS A 111 15.92 10.86 4.65
C LYS A 111 15.08 9.61 4.94
N LEU A 112 13.84 9.78 5.42
CA LEU A 112 12.97 8.62 5.63
C LEU A 112 12.55 7.98 4.30
N ALA A 113 12.18 8.80 3.33
CA ALA A 113 11.75 8.35 2.00
C ALA A 113 12.87 7.60 1.26
N ASP A 114 14.12 8.07 1.39
CA ASP A 114 15.30 7.36 0.86
C ASP A 114 15.51 6.01 1.54
N TYR A 115 15.30 5.95 2.87
CA TYR A 115 15.48 4.73 3.64
C TYR A 115 14.40 3.67 3.36
N ASN A 116 13.14 4.09 3.18
CA ASN A 116 12.01 3.16 3.08
C ASN A 116 11.37 3.08 1.70
N SER A 117 11.78 3.88 0.73
CA SER A 117 11.30 3.85 -0.65
C SER A 117 9.77 3.96 -0.81
N TYR A 118 9.09 4.69 0.10
CA TYR A 118 7.65 4.95 0.02
C TYR A 118 7.36 6.38 -0.45
N ILE A 119 6.15 6.57 -1.01
CA ILE A 119 5.69 7.88 -1.49
C ILE A 119 5.73 8.90 -0.34
N CYS A 120 6.49 9.98 -0.53
CA CYS A 120 6.63 11.02 0.48
C CYS A 120 5.55 12.10 0.32
N PRO A 121 4.72 12.38 1.35
CA PRO A 121 3.67 13.40 1.25
C PRO A 121 4.16 14.83 1.54
N VAL A 122 5.44 15.00 1.92
CA VAL A 122 5.97 16.28 2.39
C VAL A 122 6.44 17.13 1.22
N LYS A 123 5.82 18.30 1.04
CA LYS A 123 6.23 19.28 0.03
C LYS A 123 7.69 19.71 0.26
N GLY A 124 8.50 19.70 -0.80
CA GLY A 124 9.91 20.05 -0.76
C GLY A 124 10.84 18.89 -0.39
N ALA A 125 10.32 17.70 -0.06
CA ALA A 125 11.15 16.54 0.20
C ALA A 125 11.91 16.08 -1.05
N GLN A 126 11.33 16.21 -2.25
CA GLN A 126 12.01 15.89 -3.51
C GLN A 126 13.21 16.81 -3.78
N GLU A 127 13.06 18.11 -3.53
CA GLU A 127 14.15 19.09 -3.62
C GLU A 127 15.22 18.82 -2.55
N ALA A 128 14.81 18.43 -1.34
CA ALA A 128 15.74 18.04 -0.28
C ALA A 128 16.48 16.73 -0.61
N MET A 129 15.86 15.83 -1.38
CA MET A 129 16.45 14.58 -1.83
C MET A 129 17.72 14.81 -2.65
N GLU A 130 17.84 15.92 -3.38
CA GLU A 130 19.05 16.30 -4.12
C GLU A 130 20.31 16.31 -3.25
N LYS A 131 20.16 16.59 -1.95
CA LYS A 131 21.27 16.59 -0.98
C LYS A 131 21.38 15.29 -0.18
N VAL A 132 20.27 14.55 -0.05
CA VAL A 132 20.21 13.29 0.70
C VAL A 132 20.75 12.15 -0.15
N ASN A 133 20.13 11.93 -1.31
CA ASN A 133 20.52 10.91 -2.28
C ASN A 133 20.07 11.33 -3.70
N PRO A 134 20.97 11.92 -4.52
CA PRO A 134 20.66 12.37 -5.88
C PRO A 134 20.06 11.30 -6.79
N ASP A 135 20.41 10.03 -6.57
CA ASP A 135 19.95 8.91 -7.41
C ASP A 135 18.45 8.64 -7.24
N ASN A 136 17.84 9.10 -6.13
CA ASN A 136 16.43 8.89 -5.81
C ASN A 136 15.52 10.10 -6.08
N VAL A 137 16.06 11.23 -6.56
CA VAL A 137 15.27 12.45 -6.82
C VAL A 137 14.17 12.22 -7.86
N GLU A 138 14.47 11.43 -8.90
CA GLU A 138 13.55 11.09 -10.00
C GLU A 138 12.92 9.70 -9.83
N ASN A 139 13.05 9.08 -8.66
CA ASN A 139 12.47 7.78 -8.40
C ASN A 139 10.94 7.90 -8.26
N GLU A 140 10.20 7.51 -9.31
CA GLU A 140 8.74 7.61 -9.35
C GLU A 140 8.02 6.74 -8.29
N LEU A 141 8.70 5.77 -7.66
CA LEU A 141 8.13 5.01 -6.54
C LEU A 141 8.14 5.81 -5.23
N ILE A 142 9.00 6.84 -5.12
CA ILE A 142 9.12 7.76 -3.99
C ILE A 142 8.42 9.09 -4.28
N PHE A 143 8.63 9.63 -5.50
CA PHE A 143 8.08 10.89 -5.99
C PHE A 143 7.30 10.65 -7.28
N PRO A 144 6.05 10.16 -7.19
CA PRO A 144 5.29 9.74 -8.36
C PRO A 144 4.90 10.92 -9.23
N THR A 145 4.90 10.70 -10.54
CA THR A 145 4.38 11.64 -11.53
C THR A 145 2.85 11.75 -11.44
N GLU A 146 2.28 12.83 -11.96
CA GLU A 146 0.81 12.97 -12.08
C GLU A 146 0.19 11.82 -12.89
N LYS A 147 0.92 11.32 -13.89
CA LYS A 147 0.51 10.15 -14.67
C LYS A 147 0.40 8.92 -13.77
N THR A 148 1.43 8.63 -12.97
CA THR A 148 1.41 7.50 -12.03
C THR A 148 0.28 7.64 -11.01
N LEU A 149 0.08 8.84 -10.46
CA LEU A 149 -1.03 9.11 -9.53
C LEU A 149 -2.42 8.96 -10.18
N SER A 150 -2.57 9.28 -11.46
CA SER A 150 -3.86 9.16 -12.17
C SER A 150 -4.35 7.72 -12.34
N LEU A 151 -3.45 6.74 -12.17
CA LEU A 151 -3.76 5.31 -12.19
C LEU A 151 -4.12 4.75 -10.81
N THR A 152 -4.11 5.60 -9.78
CA THR A 152 -4.37 5.18 -8.40
C THR A 152 -5.84 5.30 -8.04
N HIS A 153 -6.30 4.40 -7.17
CA HIS A 153 -7.64 4.37 -6.61
C HIS A 153 -7.57 4.38 -5.08
N ARG A 154 -8.43 5.16 -4.44
CA ARG A 154 -8.61 5.06 -2.98
C ARG A 154 -9.68 4.04 -2.65
N PHE A 155 -9.62 3.52 -1.44
CA PHE A 155 -10.71 2.69 -0.91
C PHE A 155 -11.67 3.56 -0.12
N MET A 156 -12.98 3.38 -0.35
CA MET A 156 -13.99 4.14 0.38
C MET A 156 -13.91 3.91 1.90
N ALA A 157 -14.22 4.94 2.68
CA ALA A 157 -14.39 4.77 4.12
C ALA A 157 -15.58 3.85 4.41
N LEU A 158 -15.41 2.92 5.34
CA LEU A 158 -16.46 2.02 5.82
C LEU A 158 -16.90 2.43 7.22
N ASP A 159 -18.20 2.31 7.49
CA ASP A 159 -18.65 2.28 8.88
C ASP A 159 -18.19 0.98 9.56
N GLU A 160 -18.19 0.97 10.89
CA GLU A 160 -17.69 -0.18 11.64
C GLU A 160 -18.45 -1.48 11.38
N ALA A 161 -19.76 -1.41 11.16
CA ALA A 161 -20.56 -2.60 10.93
C ALA A 161 -20.18 -3.24 9.60
N LYS A 162 -20.06 -2.42 8.56
CA LYS A 162 -19.64 -2.83 7.22
C LYS A 162 -18.21 -3.34 7.21
N ALA A 163 -17.28 -2.65 7.88
CA ALA A 163 -15.89 -3.09 8.02
C ALA A 163 -15.81 -4.50 8.64
N ARG A 164 -16.51 -4.74 9.76
CA ARG A 164 -16.56 -6.07 10.40
C ARG A 164 -17.14 -7.15 9.48
N THR A 165 -18.18 -6.83 8.70
CA THR A 165 -18.74 -7.77 7.72
C THR A 165 -17.71 -8.12 6.65
N TYR A 166 -17.07 -7.12 6.06
CA TYR A 166 -16.12 -7.31 4.97
C TYR A 166 -14.84 -8.03 5.42
N GLU A 167 -14.33 -7.73 6.61
CA GLU A 167 -13.22 -8.47 7.23
C GLU A 167 -13.57 -9.95 7.45
N LYS A 168 -14.80 -10.23 7.92
CA LYS A 168 -15.29 -11.59 8.08
C LYS A 168 -15.37 -12.30 6.72
N ASP A 169 -15.93 -11.65 5.71
CA ASP A 169 -16.04 -12.22 4.36
C ASP A 169 -14.65 -12.61 3.82
N TYR A 170 -13.67 -11.72 3.95
CA TYR A 170 -12.29 -11.99 3.55
C TYR A 170 -11.65 -13.13 4.37
N THR A 171 -11.87 -13.15 5.69
CA THR A 171 -11.41 -14.24 6.57
C THR A 171 -11.99 -15.60 6.16
N ASP A 172 -13.26 -15.63 5.74
CA ASP A 172 -13.90 -16.85 5.27
C ASP A 172 -13.28 -17.32 3.94
N VAL A 173 -12.87 -16.41 3.06
CA VAL A 173 -12.11 -16.76 1.84
C VAL A 173 -10.78 -17.42 2.18
N GLN A 174 -10.04 -16.89 3.15
CA GLN A 174 -8.74 -17.44 3.54
C GLN A 174 -8.83 -18.88 4.07
N ARG A 175 -10.01 -19.25 4.61
CA ARG A 175 -10.29 -20.57 5.23
C ARG A 175 -10.96 -21.56 4.27
N ALA A 176 -11.39 -21.12 3.09
CA ALA A 176 -12.14 -21.91 2.11
C ALA A 176 -11.26 -22.88 1.30
#